data_AF-H0Y0M2-F1
#
_entry.id   AF-H0Y0M2-F1
#
_cell.length_a   1.000
_cell.length_b   1.000
_cell.length_c   1.000
_cell.angle_alpha   90.00
_cell.angle_beta   90.00
_cell.angle_gamma   90.00
#
_symmetry.space_group_name_H-M   'P 1'
#
loop_
_entity.id
_entity.type
_entity.pdbx_description
1 polymer ?
#
loop_
_entity_poly.entity_id
_entity_poly.type
_entity_poly.pdbx_seq_one_letter_code
_entity_poly.pdbx_strand_id
1 'polypeptide(L)'
;VMAVAPSQVRQNYHPNCEAAVNRQINLLLYASYVYLSMAFYFDRDDVALKHFARYFLRQSHDKRYHVEMLMQLQNQRGGRSCFRDVKKPDHDDCENGLQAMECAFQMEKSVDESFLDLHQLASDKNDLQLCNFLETHFLHNGVKTVKELGGYLTDLRRLGALDSKLAEYIFDRLTLDQSDQK
;
A
#
# COMPACT_ATOMS: atom_id res chain seq x y z
N VAL A 1 22.90 28.23 -8.35
CA VAL A 1 21.69 28.28 -7.50
C VAL A 1 22.17 28.30 -6.05
N MET A 2 21.81 29.33 -5.27
CA MET A 2 22.23 29.42 -3.87
C MET A 2 21.69 28.22 -3.09
N ALA A 3 22.54 27.57 -2.30
CA ALA A 3 22.11 26.51 -1.40
C ALA A 3 21.08 27.10 -0.41
N VAL A 4 19.84 26.64 -0.49
CA VAL A 4 18.78 27.05 0.42
C VAL A 4 19.18 26.59 1.82
N ALA A 5 19.21 27.50 2.78
CA ALA A 5 19.50 27.17 4.17
C ALA A 5 18.53 26.09 4.68
N PRO A 6 18.99 25.14 5.51
CA PRO A 6 18.11 24.10 6.05
C PRO A 6 16.97 24.71 6.87
N SER A 7 15.83 24.02 6.88
CA SER A 7 14.66 24.43 7.67
C SER A 7 15.01 24.60 9.15
N GLN A 8 14.46 25.62 9.81
CA GLN A 8 14.73 25.93 11.23
C GLN A 8 14.39 24.79 12.20
N VAL A 9 13.44 23.92 11.81
CA VAL A 9 13.01 22.77 12.64
C VAL A 9 13.78 21.48 12.32
N ARG A 10 14.70 21.51 11.35
CA ARG A 10 15.40 20.31 10.90
C ARG A 10 16.45 19.91 11.93
N GLN A 11 16.23 18.77 12.59
CA GLN A 11 17.16 18.18 13.54
C GLN A 11 17.29 16.67 13.31
N ASN A 12 18.54 16.21 13.20
CA ASN A 12 18.88 14.80 12.96
C ASN A 12 18.11 14.14 11.80
N TYR A 13 17.81 14.89 10.73
CA TYR A 13 17.08 14.38 9.58
C TYR A 13 17.97 14.39 8.34
N HIS A 14 18.54 13.23 8.00
CA HIS A 14 19.54 13.13 6.93
C HIS A 14 18.88 13.30 5.55
N PRO A 15 19.52 13.99 4.57
CA PRO A 15 18.95 14.17 3.23
C PRO A 15 18.56 12.87 2.52
N ASN A 16 19.31 11.79 2.74
CA ASN A 16 18.96 10.47 2.21
C ASN A 16 17.64 9.93 2.79
N CYS A 17 17.37 10.14 4.08
CA CYS A 17 16.10 9.74 4.71
C CYS A 17 14.95 10.57 4.14
N GLU A 18 15.14 11.88 3.99
CA GLU A 18 14.16 12.76 3.33
C GLU A 18 13.83 12.32 1.90
N ALA A 19 14.86 12.00 1.11
CA ALA A 19 14.68 11.50 -0.24
C ALA A 19 13.97 10.13 -0.26
N ALA A 20 14.28 9.26 0.70
CA ALA A 20 13.66 7.96 0.82
C ALA A 20 12.18 8.04 1.26
N VAL A 21 11.82 8.95 2.18
CA VAL A 21 10.43 9.25 2.53
C VAL A 21 9.66 9.77 1.30
N ASN A 22 10.27 10.65 0.49
CA ASN A 22 9.67 11.09 -0.78
C ASN A 22 9.44 9.93 -1.77
N ARG A 23 10.37 8.97 -1.85
CA ARG A 23 10.18 7.75 -2.66
C ARG A 23 9.03 6.89 -2.11
N GLN A 24 8.95 6.72 -0.79
CA GLN A 24 7.88 5.96 -0.16
C GLN A 24 6.50 6.60 -0.38
N ILE A 25 6.41 7.93 -0.33
CA ILE A 25 5.20 8.68 -0.68
C ILE A 25 4.73 8.34 -2.10
N ASN A 26 5.64 8.37 -3.09
CA ASN A 26 5.28 8.06 -4.47
C ASN A 26 4.90 6.58 -4.65
N LEU A 27 5.58 5.66 -3.97
CA LEU A 27 5.25 4.22 -3.99
C LEU A 27 3.85 3.95 -3.41
N LEU A 28 3.48 4.59 -2.30
CA LEU A 28 2.14 4.43 -1.73
C LEU A 28 1.05 5.11 -2.58
N LEU A 29 1.35 6.23 -3.24
CA LEU A 29 0.45 6.82 -4.23
C LEU A 29 0.22 5.86 -5.40
N TYR A 30 1.27 5.20 -5.89
CA TYR A 30 1.16 4.15 -6.90
C TYR A 30 0.30 2.99 -6.41
N ALA A 31 0.57 2.46 -5.21
CA ALA A 31 -0.22 1.38 -4.63
C ALA A 31 -1.70 1.75 -4.46
N SER A 32 -1.99 2.99 -4.01
CA SER A 32 -3.34 3.52 -3.95
C SER A 32 -4.01 3.53 -5.33
N TYR A 33 -3.29 3.89 -6.38
CA TYR A 33 -3.80 3.94 -7.74
C TYR A 33 -4.07 2.54 -8.30
N VAL A 34 -3.19 1.57 -8.06
CA VAL A 34 -3.41 0.16 -8.43
C VAL A 34 -4.66 -0.39 -7.76
N TYR A 35 -4.82 -0.19 -6.45
CA TYR A 35 -6.03 -0.61 -5.73
C TYR A 35 -7.29 0.08 -6.22
N LEU A 36 -7.20 1.35 -6.59
CA LEU A 36 -8.33 2.08 -7.18
C LEU A 36 -8.76 1.44 -8.50
N SER A 37 -7.79 1.09 -9.35
CA SER A 37 -8.03 0.42 -10.62
C SER A 37 -8.72 -0.93 -10.41
N MET A 38 -8.22 -1.74 -9.47
CA MET A 38 -8.83 -3.01 -9.10
C MET A 38 -10.27 -2.83 -8.61
N ALA A 39 -10.51 -1.84 -7.73
CA ALA A 39 -11.83 -1.58 -7.19
C ALA A 39 -12.87 -1.32 -8.29
N PHE A 40 -12.52 -0.45 -9.24
CA PHE A 40 -13.43 -0.10 -10.35
C PHE A 40 -13.50 -1.16 -11.45
N TYR A 41 -12.52 -2.06 -11.55
CA TYR A 41 -12.64 -3.27 -12.36
C TYR A 41 -13.76 -4.17 -11.82
N PHE A 42 -13.75 -4.47 -10.51
CA PHE A 42 -14.76 -5.36 -9.89
C PHE A 42 -16.17 -4.75 -9.79
N ASP A 43 -16.28 -3.43 -9.92
CA ASP A 43 -17.56 -2.68 -9.92
C ASP A 43 -18.26 -2.67 -11.29
N ARG A 44 -17.59 -3.09 -12.36
CA ARG A 44 -18.21 -3.18 -13.70
C ARG A 44 -19.38 -4.16 -13.72
N ASP A 45 -20.36 -3.92 -14.58
CA ASP A 45 -21.53 -4.78 -14.73
C ASP A 45 -21.20 -6.18 -15.27
N ASP A 46 -20.11 -6.31 -16.03
CA ASP A 46 -19.63 -7.58 -16.59
C ASP A 46 -18.71 -8.39 -15.64
N VAL A 47 -18.38 -7.83 -14.46
CA VAL A 47 -17.64 -8.50 -13.38
C VAL A 47 -18.51 -8.67 -12.11
N ALA A 48 -19.10 -7.58 -11.63
CA ALA A 48 -20.14 -7.52 -10.59
C ALA A 48 -19.82 -8.21 -9.25
N LEU A 49 -18.56 -8.09 -8.76
CA LEU A 49 -18.12 -8.62 -7.46
C LEU A 49 -17.97 -7.47 -6.45
N LYS A 50 -19.11 -7.08 -5.88
CA LYS A 50 -19.23 -5.86 -5.08
C LYS A 50 -18.34 -5.82 -3.82
N HIS A 51 -18.06 -6.97 -3.20
CA HIS A 51 -17.26 -6.99 -1.96
C HIS A 51 -15.75 -6.97 -2.29
N PHE A 52 -15.33 -7.53 -3.42
CA PHE A 52 -14.00 -7.26 -4.00
C PHE A 52 -13.81 -5.77 -4.30
N ALA A 53 -14.77 -5.16 -5.01
CA ALA A 53 -14.71 -3.73 -5.32
C ALA A 53 -14.56 -2.87 -4.06
N ARG A 54 -15.39 -3.14 -3.04
CA ARG A 54 -15.34 -2.46 -1.74
C ARG A 54 -14.02 -2.69 -1.01
N TYR A 55 -13.52 -3.93 -0.96
CA TYR A 55 -12.26 -4.27 -0.32
C TYR A 55 -11.10 -3.46 -0.92
N PHE A 56 -10.94 -3.49 -2.24
CA PHE A 56 -9.86 -2.76 -2.89
C PHE A 56 -10.03 -1.23 -2.80
N LEU A 57 -11.26 -0.72 -2.79
CA LEU A 57 -11.50 0.71 -2.56
C LEU A 57 -11.04 1.14 -1.16
N ARG A 58 -11.32 0.33 -0.13
CA ARG A 58 -10.81 0.56 1.24
C ARG A 58 -9.29 0.55 1.27
N GLN A 59 -8.64 -0.44 0.64
CA GLN A 59 -7.18 -0.49 0.56
C GLN A 59 -6.61 0.75 -0.14
N SER A 60 -7.24 1.22 -1.22
CA SER A 60 -6.83 2.46 -1.91
C SER A 60 -6.86 3.67 -0.97
N HIS A 61 -7.90 3.78 -0.15
CA HIS A 61 -8.03 4.85 0.86
C HIS A 61 -7.01 4.73 1.98
N ASP A 62 -6.78 3.53 2.50
CA ASP A 62 -5.77 3.28 3.55
C ASP A 62 -4.37 3.67 3.06
N LYS A 63 -4.03 3.38 1.80
CA LYS A 63 -2.77 3.86 1.21
C LYS A 63 -2.69 5.39 1.11
N ARG A 64 -3.78 6.09 0.81
CA ARG A 64 -3.80 7.58 0.80
C ARG A 64 -3.62 8.15 2.21
N TYR A 65 -4.28 7.55 3.19
CA TYR A 65 -4.07 7.92 4.60
C TYR A 65 -2.60 7.79 5.00
N HIS A 66 -1.96 6.69 4.62
CA HIS A 66 -0.52 6.48 4.85
C HIS A 66 0.37 7.50 4.12
N VAL A 67 0.01 7.91 2.90
CA VAL A 67 0.70 8.99 2.17
C VAL A 67 0.65 10.30 2.96
N GLU A 68 -0.55 10.70 3.41
CA GLU A 68 -0.73 11.92 4.19
C GLU A 68 0.08 11.90 5.48
N MET A 69 0.11 10.76 6.18
CA MET A 69 0.89 10.57 7.39
C MET A 69 2.41 10.74 7.15
N LEU A 70 2.94 10.22 6.03
CA LEU A 70 4.34 10.44 5.65
C LEU A 70 4.63 11.90 5.26
N MET A 71 3.69 12.58 4.60
CA MET A 71 3.85 14.00 4.27
C MET A 71 3.84 14.89 5.53
N GLN A 72 2.99 14.55 6.51
CA GLN A 72 2.98 15.22 7.80
C GLN A 72 4.32 15.02 8.53
N LEU A 73 4.84 13.79 8.57
CA LEU A 73 6.18 13.52 9.11
C LEU A 73 7.26 14.34 8.37
N GLN A 74 7.25 14.33 7.04
CA GLN A 74 8.23 15.03 6.20
C GLN A 74 8.27 16.53 6.57
N ASN A 75 7.11 17.16 6.73
CA ASN A 75 6.99 18.56 7.13
C ASN A 75 7.41 18.78 8.59
N GLN A 76 7.01 17.91 9.52
CA GLN A 76 7.39 17.97 10.93
C GLN A 76 8.91 17.94 11.13
N ARG A 77 9.62 17.11 10.34
CA ARG A 77 11.09 16.98 10.39
C ARG A 77 11.83 18.07 9.61
N GLY A 78 11.12 19.04 9.03
CA GLY A 78 11.71 20.12 8.25
C GLY A 78 12.22 19.70 6.86
N GLY A 79 11.73 18.57 6.36
CA GLY A 79 11.94 18.13 4.98
C GLY A 79 11.02 18.87 3.99
N ARG A 80 11.13 18.50 2.72
CA ARG A 80 10.32 19.00 1.61
C ARG A 80 9.72 17.84 0.84
N SER A 81 8.39 17.83 0.74
CA SER A 81 7.67 16.89 -0.11
C SER A 81 7.93 17.21 -1.58
N CYS A 82 8.52 16.25 -2.29
CA CYS A 82 8.82 16.37 -3.72
C CYS A 82 7.98 15.36 -4.50
N PHE A 83 6.91 15.83 -5.12
CA PHE A 83 6.02 15.00 -5.92
C PHE A 83 6.68 14.58 -7.24
N ARG A 84 6.32 13.38 -7.70
CA ARG A 84 6.72 12.79 -8.98
C ARG A 84 5.50 12.19 -9.64
N ASP A 85 5.62 11.90 -10.91
CA ASP A 85 4.59 11.19 -11.66
C ASP A 85 4.20 9.89 -10.95
N VAL A 86 2.90 9.67 -10.83
CA VAL A 86 2.35 8.39 -10.39
C VAL A 86 2.10 7.59 -11.66
N LYS A 87 2.88 6.53 -11.86
CA LYS A 87 2.73 5.67 -13.03
C LYS A 87 1.33 5.06 -13.03
N LYS A 88 0.76 4.87 -14.22
CA LYS A 88 -0.45 4.06 -14.35
C LYS A 88 -0.16 2.62 -13.93
N PRO A 89 -1.17 1.87 -13.42
CA PRO A 89 -1.04 0.44 -13.21
C PRO A 89 -0.62 -0.29 -14.49
N ASP A 90 0.15 -1.37 -14.36
CA ASP A 90 0.65 -2.12 -15.52
C ASP A 90 -0.47 -2.87 -16.29
N HIS A 91 -1.59 -3.14 -15.62
CA HIS A 91 -2.74 -3.84 -16.17
C HIS A 91 -4.03 -3.05 -15.91
N ASP A 92 -4.81 -2.81 -16.96
CA ASP A 92 -6.10 -2.13 -16.89
C ASP A 92 -7.24 -3.10 -16.45
N ASP A 93 -7.07 -4.41 -16.74
CA ASP A 93 -8.01 -5.47 -16.37
C ASP A 93 -7.34 -6.48 -15.43
N CYS A 94 -8.04 -6.88 -14.37
CA CYS A 94 -7.64 -8.01 -13.53
C CYS A 94 -8.42 -9.24 -13.98
N GLU A 95 -7.84 -10.18 -14.72
CA GLU A 95 -8.63 -11.24 -15.40
C GLU A 95 -9.65 -11.94 -14.48
N ASN A 96 -9.29 -12.12 -13.20
CA ASN A 96 -10.19 -12.66 -12.18
C ASN A 96 -9.81 -12.24 -10.74
N GLY A 97 -10.63 -12.61 -9.76
CA GLY A 97 -10.45 -12.30 -8.33
C GLY A 97 -9.17 -12.87 -7.73
N LEU A 98 -8.77 -14.08 -8.15
CA LEU A 98 -7.52 -14.72 -7.70
C LEU A 98 -6.30 -13.92 -8.16
N GLN A 99 -6.23 -13.55 -9.44
CA GLN A 99 -5.12 -12.77 -9.98
C GLN A 99 -5.04 -11.36 -9.36
N ALA A 100 -6.18 -10.72 -9.12
CA ALA A 100 -6.19 -9.43 -8.42
C ALA A 100 -5.59 -9.55 -7.01
N MET A 101 -5.96 -10.59 -6.27
CA MET A 101 -5.38 -10.87 -4.94
C MET A 101 -3.90 -11.24 -5.02
N GLU A 102 -3.44 -11.92 -6.07
CA GLU A 102 -2.02 -12.24 -6.26
C GLU A 102 -1.21 -10.97 -6.55
N CYS A 103 -1.72 -10.10 -7.43
CA CYS A 103 -1.12 -8.81 -7.73
C CYS A 103 -1.03 -7.94 -6.46
N ALA A 104 -2.13 -7.83 -5.70
CA ALA A 104 -2.15 -7.13 -4.42
C ALA A 104 -1.14 -7.72 -3.43
N PHE A 105 -1.06 -9.04 -3.32
CA PHE A 105 -0.10 -9.73 -2.43
C PHE A 105 1.35 -9.43 -2.78
N GLN A 106 1.71 -9.44 -4.07
CA GLN A 106 3.08 -9.10 -4.49
C GLN A 106 3.38 -7.62 -4.26
N MET A 107 2.42 -6.75 -4.58
CA MET A 107 2.57 -5.30 -4.35
C MET A 107 2.79 -4.99 -2.87
N GLU A 108 2.01 -5.58 -1.96
CA GLU A 108 2.18 -5.38 -0.51
C GLU A 108 3.51 -5.88 0.01
N LYS A 109 4.01 -7.02 -0.51
CA LYS A 109 5.36 -7.49 -0.19
C LYS A 109 6.44 -6.49 -0.61
N SER A 110 6.35 -5.95 -1.83
CA SER A 110 7.30 -4.94 -2.30
C SER A 110 7.21 -3.63 -1.50
N VAL A 111 5.99 -3.24 -1.07
CA VAL A 111 5.81 -2.08 -0.20
C VAL A 111 6.43 -2.31 1.18
N ASP A 112 6.23 -3.49 1.77
CA ASP A 112 6.80 -3.88 3.07
C ASP A 112 8.34 -3.91 3.01
N GLU A 113 8.91 -4.50 1.96
CA GLU A 113 10.36 -4.50 1.72
C GLU A 113 10.93 -3.09 1.60
N SER A 114 10.26 -2.20 0.87
CA SER A 114 10.66 -0.77 0.77
C SER A 114 10.61 -0.05 2.12
N PHE A 115 9.71 -0.42 3.03
CA PHE A 115 9.70 0.12 4.39
C PHE A 115 10.84 -0.43 5.25
N LEU A 116 11.21 -1.70 5.09
CA LEU A 116 12.38 -2.29 5.74
C LEU A 116 13.67 -1.61 5.29
N ASP A 117 13.82 -1.35 3.98
CA ASP A 117 14.96 -0.59 3.44
C ASP A 117 15.03 0.83 4.00
N LEU A 118 13.88 1.51 4.10
CA LEU A 118 13.80 2.84 4.70
C LEU A 118 14.15 2.81 6.20
N HIS A 119 13.73 1.78 6.93
CA HIS A 119 14.07 1.60 8.33
C HIS A 119 15.56 1.31 8.53
N GLN A 120 16.15 0.45 7.70
CA GLN A 120 17.60 0.18 7.72
C GLN A 120 18.38 1.47 7.45
N LEU A 121 17.98 2.25 6.44
CA LEU A 121 18.60 3.55 6.16
C LEU A 121 18.48 4.53 7.34
N ALA A 122 17.33 4.58 8.00
CA ALA A 122 17.13 5.41 9.18
C ALA A 122 18.06 4.98 10.33
N SER A 123 18.18 3.67 10.53
CA SER A 123 19.06 3.06 11.54
C SER A 123 20.53 3.38 11.26
N ASP A 124 21.00 3.24 10.01
CA ASP A 124 22.36 3.59 9.59
C ASP A 124 22.68 5.08 9.79
N LYS A 125 21.66 5.94 9.76
CA LYS A 125 21.77 7.38 10.02
C LYS A 125 21.51 7.76 11.48
N ASN A 126 21.28 6.78 12.36
CA ASN A 126 20.94 6.99 13.77
C ASN A 126 19.70 7.89 13.96
N ASP A 127 18.71 7.79 13.05
CA ASP A 127 17.44 8.52 13.16
C ASP A 127 16.41 7.68 13.93
N LEU A 128 16.57 7.64 15.26
CA LEU A 128 15.72 6.87 16.16
C LEU A 128 14.23 7.24 16.05
N GLN A 129 13.92 8.51 15.76
CA GLN A 129 12.54 8.97 15.63
C GLN A 129 11.89 8.40 14.37
N LEU A 130 12.61 8.39 13.25
CA LEU A 130 12.12 7.79 12.01
C LEU A 130 11.97 6.26 12.15
N CYS A 131 12.92 5.57 12.78
CA CYS A 131 12.80 4.13 13.06
C CYS A 131 11.53 3.82 13.87
N ASN A 132 11.33 4.50 14.99
CA ASN A 132 10.15 4.30 15.84
C ASN A 132 8.84 4.61 15.09
N PHE A 133 8.81 5.67 14.28
CA PHE A 133 7.64 6.01 13.48
C PHE A 133 7.28 4.91 12.47
N LEU A 134 8.29 4.33 11.80
CA LEU A 134 8.09 3.24 10.84
C LEU A 134 7.59 1.96 11.52
N GLU A 135 8.19 1.60 12.65
CA GLU A 135 7.78 0.44 13.45
C GLU A 135 6.33 0.57 13.93
N THR A 136 5.97 1.74 14.47
CA THR A 136 4.65 1.99 15.07
C THR A 136 3.54 1.96 14.03
N HIS A 137 3.76 2.58 12.87
CA HIS A 137 2.68 2.86 11.94
C HIS A 137 2.65 1.95 10.71
N PHE A 138 3.78 1.39 10.30
CA PHE A 138 3.90 0.69 9.02
C PHE A 138 4.29 -0.78 9.17
N LEU A 139 5.40 -1.09 9.84
CA LEU A 139 5.96 -2.46 9.83
C LEU A 139 5.01 -3.49 10.45
N HIS A 140 4.36 -3.17 11.58
CA HIS A 140 3.41 -4.10 12.19
C HIS A 140 2.14 -4.31 11.33
N ASN A 141 1.70 -3.27 10.63
CA ASN A 141 0.52 -3.33 9.77
C ASN A 141 0.83 -4.04 8.45
N GLY A 142 2.02 -3.85 7.88
CA GLY A 142 2.48 -4.53 6.66
C GLY A 142 2.44 -6.05 6.78
N VAL A 143 2.98 -6.60 7.88
CA VAL A 143 2.95 -8.04 8.15
C VAL A 143 1.51 -8.58 8.25
N LYS A 144 0.59 -7.82 8.86
CA LYS A 144 -0.83 -8.22 8.96
C LYS A 144 -1.49 -8.25 7.59
N THR A 145 -1.31 -7.23 6.77
CA THR A 145 -1.87 -7.16 5.41
C THR A 145 -1.35 -8.29 4.52
N VAL A 146 -0.04 -8.56 4.55
CA VAL A 146 0.54 -9.68 3.79
C VAL A 146 -0.02 -11.03 4.28
N LYS A 147 -0.21 -11.21 5.59
CA LYS A 147 -0.80 -12.42 6.15
C LYS A 147 -2.27 -12.61 5.78
N GLU A 148 -3.04 -11.53 5.72
CA GLU A 148 -4.44 -11.53 5.30
C GLU A 148 -4.56 -11.94 3.83
N LEU A 149 -3.86 -11.24 2.93
CA LEU A 149 -3.85 -11.55 1.50
C LEU A 149 -3.37 -12.98 1.23
N GLY A 150 -2.33 -13.46 1.93
CA GLY A 150 -1.90 -14.86 1.82
C GLY A 150 -2.98 -15.87 2.28
N GLY A 151 -3.82 -15.49 3.23
CA GLY A 151 -5.01 -16.26 3.62
C GLY A 151 -6.04 -16.31 2.50
N TYR A 152 -6.39 -15.15 1.93
CA TYR A 152 -7.32 -15.05 0.80
C TYR A 152 -6.88 -15.86 -0.41
N LEU A 153 -5.60 -15.81 -0.77
CA LEU A 153 -5.04 -16.64 -1.83
C LEU A 153 -5.18 -18.14 -1.56
N THR A 154 -4.98 -18.56 -0.31
CA THR A 154 -5.13 -19.97 0.06
C THR A 154 -6.58 -20.41 -0.08
N ASP A 155 -7.53 -19.59 0.34
CA ASP A 155 -8.96 -19.89 0.28
C ASP A 155 -9.47 -19.92 -1.17
N LEU A 156 -9.11 -18.92 -1.98
CA LEU A 156 -9.49 -18.87 -3.41
C LEU A 156 -8.94 -20.07 -4.19
N ARG A 157 -7.69 -20.48 -3.93
CA ARG A 157 -7.10 -21.68 -4.55
C ARG A 157 -7.82 -22.96 -4.10
N ARG A 158 -8.17 -23.08 -2.82
CA ARG A 158 -8.91 -24.24 -2.28
C ARG A 158 -10.33 -24.36 -2.82
N LEU A 159 -10.99 -23.22 -3.07
CA LEU A 159 -12.32 -23.18 -3.68
C LEU A 159 -12.29 -23.47 -5.19
N GLY A 160 -11.11 -23.53 -5.81
CA GLY A 160 -10.97 -23.78 -7.25
C GLY A 160 -11.32 -22.56 -8.11
N ALA A 161 -10.94 -21.35 -7.66
CA ALA A 161 -11.23 -20.11 -8.39
C ALA A 161 -10.65 -20.05 -9.82
N LEU A 162 -9.62 -20.85 -10.12
CA LEU A 162 -9.09 -20.98 -11.49
C LEU A 162 -10.10 -21.57 -12.47
N ASP A 163 -10.94 -22.50 -12.00
CA ASP A 163 -11.81 -23.31 -12.86
C ASP A 163 -13.30 -22.97 -12.66
N SER A 164 -13.64 -22.13 -11.68
CA SER A 164 -15.02 -21.92 -11.24
C SER A 164 -15.32 -20.48 -10.82
N LYS A 165 -16.15 -19.79 -11.61
CA LYS A 165 -16.72 -18.48 -11.23
C LYS A 165 -17.58 -18.52 -9.96
N LEU A 166 -18.13 -19.69 -9.63
CA LEU A 166 -18.89 -19.88 -8.39
C LEU A 166 -17.98 -19.73 -7.16
N ALA A 167 -16.71 -20.13 -7.25
CA ALA A 167 -15.75 -19.97 -6.16
C ALA A 167 -15.54 -18.49 -5.81
N GLU A 168 -15.38 -17.62 -6.81
CA GLU A 168 -15.22 -16.17 -6.60
C GLU A 168 -16.49 -15.55 -6.03
N TYR A 169 -17.66 -15.96 -6.52
CA TYR A 169 -18.93 -15.49 -5.97
C TYR A 169 -19.11 -15.87 -4.49
N ILE A 170 -18.79 -17.11 -4.13
CA ILE A 170 -18.86 -17.58 -2.74
C ILE A 170 -17.85 -16.80 -1.88
N PHE A 171 -16.63 -16.60 -2.37
CA PHE A 171 -15.60 -15.86 -1.65
C PHE A 171 -15.97 -14.38 -1.42
N ASP A 172 -16.48 -13.71 -2.47
CA ASP A 172 -16.99 -12.35 -2.40
C ASP A 172 -18.03 -12.22 -1.29
N ARG A 173 -19.00 -13.15 -1.24
CA ARG A 173 -20.13 -13.08 -0.30
C ARG A 173 -19.83 -13.54 1.11
N LEU A 174 -19.00 -14.55 1.29
CA LEU A 174 -18.81 -15.18 2.61
C LEU A 174 -17.55 -14.71 3.31
N THR A 175 -16.51 -14.30 2.56
CA THR A 175 -15.22 -13.88 3.13
C THR A 175 -15.08 -12.37 3.14
N LEU A 176 -15.26 -11.71 2.00
CA LEU A 176 -15.06 -10.24 1.87
C LEU A 176 -16.24 -9.42 2.38
N ASP A 177 -17.40 -10.02 2.65
CA ASP A 177 -18.48 -9.30 3.31
C ASP A 177 -18.18 -9.05 4.80
N GLN A 178 -17.50 -10.01 5.45
CA GLN A 178 -17.24 -9.98 6.89
C GLN A 178 -16.07 -9.07 7.30
N SER A 179 -15.22 -8.65 6.36
CA SER A 179 -14.08 -7.76 6.64
C SER A 179 -14.50 -6.34 7.07
N ASP A 180 -15.79 -6.01 6.99
CA ASP A 180 -16.35 -4.72 7.39
C ASP A 180 -16.70 -4.59 8.89
N GLN A 181 -16.68 -5.69 9.65
CA GLN A 181 -17.07 -5.66 11.08
C GLN A 181 -15.89 -5.44 12.05
N LYS A 182 -14.72 -5.04 11.56
CA LYS A 182 -13.52 -4.76 12.37
C LYS A 182 -12.89 -3.41 12.07
#